data_AF-A0AA43GTU2-F1
#
_entry.id   AF-A0AA43GTU2-F1
#
_cell.length_a   1.000
_cell.length_b   1.000
_cell.length_c   1.000
_cell.angle_alpha   90.00
_cell.angle_beta   90.00
_cell.angle_gamma   90.00
#
_symmetry.space_group_name_H-M   'P 1'
#
loop_
_entity.id
_entity.type
_entity.pdbx_description
1 polymer ?
#
loop_
_entity_poly.entity_id
_entity_poly.type
_entity_poly.pdbx_seq_one_letter_code
_entity_poly.pdbx_strand_id
1 'polypeptide(L)'
;MEVENKQDNKLDRELSQEGADLQVQKEEGKLAVAGVRPIGVSDLQIAGTVSISGIRPIGISTLAVADTVSIMGNRPIGAHTFKIVDTINLSGIRPIGSSQLAISDNYTSFGNRPTASNIIDDSEVLMGFLD
;
A
#
# COMPACT_ATOMS: atom_id res chain seq x y z
N MET A 1 13.19 63.71 -42.06
CA MET A 1 12.11 62.79 -42.44
C MET A 1 12.30 61.54 -41.61
N GLU A 2 11.55 61.42 -40.53
CA GLU A 2 11.53 60.23 -39.67
C GLU A 2 10.09 59.71 -39.70
N VAL A 3 9.94 58.42 -40.00
CA VAL A 3 8.63 57.79 -40.20
C VAL A 3 8.17 57.20 -38.87
N GLU A 4 7.15 57.81 -38.26
CA GLU A 4 6.47 57.29 -37.08
C GLU A 4 5.75 55.98 -37.43
N ASN A 5 6.09 54.90 -36.72
CA ASN A 5 5.42 53.62 -36.85
C ASN A 5 4.18 53.60 -35.94
N LYS A 6 2.99 53.74 -36.54
CA LYS A 6 1.69 53.58 -35.89
C LYS A 6 1.15 52.19 -36.23
N GLN A 7 1.48 51.19 -35.41
CA GLN A 7 0.81 49.90 -35.44
C GLN A 7 -0.14 49.80 -34.24
N ASP A 8 -1.42 50.00 -34.56
CA ASP A 8 -2.55 49.95 -33.65
C ASP A 8 -2.71 48.54 -33.06
N ASN A 9 -2.90 48.52 -31.74
CA ASN A 9 -3.10 47.36 -30.89
C ASN A 9 -4.50 46.75 -31.09
N LYS A 10 -4.77 46.18 -32.27
CA LYS A 10 -6.09 45.65 -32.68
C LYS A 10 -6.12 44.13 -32.92
N LEU A 11 -5.13 43.36 -32.48
CA LEU A 11 -5.11 41.90 -32.71
C LEU A 11 -5.61 41.06 -31.52
N ASP A 12 -5.78 41.65 -30.33
CA ASP A 12 -6.06 40.88 -29.11
C ASP A 12 -7.56 40.78 -28.73
N ARG A 13 -8.48 41.39 -29.51
CA ARG A 13 -9.91 41.46 -29.14
C ARG A 13 -10.88 40.61 -29.96
N GLU A 14 -10.48 40.05 -31.09
CA GLU A 14 -11.44 39.31 -31.96
C GLU A 14 -11.51 37.79 -31.71
N LEU A 15 -10.72 37.23 -30.80
CA LEU A 15 -10.80 35.79 -30.46
C LEU A 15 -11.67 35.47 -29.23
N SER A 16 -12.47 36.44 -28.75
CA SER A 16 -13.33 36.26 -27.57
C SER A 16 -14.83 36.11 -27.90
N GLN A 17 -15.18 35.88 -29.17
CA GLN A 17 -16.58 35.66 -29.58
C GLN A 17 -16.69 34.64 -30.71
N GLU A 18 -16.27 33.41 -30.45
CA GLU A 18 -16.91 32.25 -31.07
C GLU A 18 -16.76 31.07 -30.11
N GLY A 19 -17.58 31.12 -29.06
CA GLY A 19 -17.92 29.93 -28.29
C GLY A 19 -18.64 28.98 -29.23
N ALA A 20 -17.89 28.11 -29.89
CA ALA A 20 -18.44 26.84 -30.32
C ALA A 20 -18.88 26.16 -29.03
N ASP A 21 -20.19 26.22 -28.73
CA ASP A 21 -20.86 25.44 -27.71
C ASP A 21 -20.66 23.96 -28.05
N LEU A 22 -19.47 23.45 -27.75
CA LEU A 22 -19.24 22.03 -27.53
C LEU A 22 -20.06 21.71 -26.29
N GLN A 23 -21.31 21.30 -26.53
CA GLN A 23 -22.13 20.59 -25.57
C GLN A 23 -21.40 19.29 -25.22
N VAL A 24 -20.34 19.40 -24.42
CA VAL A 24 -19.75 18.27 -23.73
C VAL A 24 -20.79 17.91 -22.69
N GLN A 25 -21.62 16.93 -23.04
CA GLN A 25 -22.42 16.21 -22.07
C GLN A 25 -21.48 15.91 -20.91
N LYS A 26 -21.76 16.53 -19.75
CA LYS A 26 -20.95 16.42 -18.55
C LYS A 26 -21.20 15.03 -17.99
N GLU A 27 -20.68 14.01 -18.68
CA GLU A 27 -20.67 12.65 -18.22
C GLU A 27 -19.70 12.60 -17.03
N GLU A 28 -20.27 12.41 -15.84
CA GLU A 28 -19.50 12.24 -14.61
C GLU A 28 -18.46 11.14 -14.84
N GLY A 29 -17.18 11.44 -14.66
CA GLY A 29 -16.11 10.48 -14.88
C GLY A 29 -15.25 10.68 -16.13
N LYS A 30 -15.33 11.82 -16.84
CA LYS A 30 -14.52 12.06 -18.04
C LYS A 30 -13.84 13.43 -18.00
N LEU A 31 -12.50 13.44 -18.07
CA LEU A 31 -11.71 14.64 -18.34
C LEU A 31 -11.44 14.73 -19.85
N ALA A 32 -11.81 15.85 -20.46
CA ALA A 32 -11.49 16.13 -21.86
C ALA A 32 -10.07 16.74 -21.98
N VAL A 33 -9.05 15.89 -21.86
CA VAL A 33 -7.66 16.25 -22.21
C VAL A 33 -7.24 15.31 -23.35
N ALA A 34 -7.27 15.84 -24.58
CA ALA A 34 -6.93 15.11 -25.81
C ALA A 34 -7.72 13.78 -26.00
N GLY A 35 -9.05 13.87 -25.94
CA GLY A 35 -9.97 12.73 -26.08
C GLY A 35 -10.61 12.32 -24.76
N VAL A 36 -11.65 11.49 -24.87
CA VAL A 36 -12.40 10.98 -23.70
C VAL A 36 -11.64 9.78 -23.12
N ARG A 37 -10.89 9.99 -22.04
CA ARG A 37 -10.31 8.89 -21.25
C ARG A 37 -11.32 8.46 -20.18
N PRO A 38 -11.80 7.20 -20.16
CA PRO A 38 -12.62 6.71 -19.06
C PRO A 38 -11.78 6.76 -17.77
N ILE A 39 -12.25 7.46 -16.74
CA ILE A 39 -11.68 7.33 -15.40
C ILE A 39 -12.44 6.22 -14.68
N GLY A 40 -11.74 5.19 -14.23
CA GLY A 40 -12.36 4.13 -13.44
C GLY A 40 -12.89 4.70 -12.14
N VAL A 41 -14.13 4.36 -11.79
CA VAL A 41 -14.66 4.64 -10.45
C VAL A 41 -13.80 3.87 -9.43
N SER A 42 -13.43 4.53 -8.32
CA SER A 42 -12.70 3.91 -7.22
C SER A 42 -13.41 4.20 -5.91
N ASP A 43 -13.46 3.23 -5.00
CA ASP A 43 -14.04 3.40 -3.66
C ASP A 43 -13.17 4.25 -2.70
N LEU A 44 -12.16 4.94 -3.23
CA LEU A 44 -11.25 5.77 -2.45
C LEU A 44 -11.97 7.01 -1.91
N GLN A 45 -12.17 7.05 -0.60
CA GLN A 45 -12.70 8.22 0.08
C GLN A 45 -11.59 9.21 0.40
N ILE A 46 -11.80 10.48 0.05
CA ILE A 46 -10.80 11.55 0.18
C ILE A 46 -11.24 12.47 1.32
N ALA A 47 -10.42 12.57 2.36
CA ALA A 47 -10.65 13.45 3.51
C ALA A 47 -10.32 14.92 3.20
N GLY A 48 -9.40 15.15 2.26
CA GLY A 48 -8.91 16.47 1.92
C GLY A 48 -7.77 16.41 0.91
N THR A 49 -7.14 17.55 0.66
CA THR A 49 -6.02 17.66 -0.28
C THR A 49 -4.93 18.56 0.29
N VAL A 50 -3.67 18.29 -0.05
CA VAL A 50 -2.53 19.13 0.32
C VAL A 50 -1.80 19.62 -0.92
N SER A 51 -1.36 20.88 -0.93
CA SER A 51 -0.62 21.51 -2.02
C SER A 51 0.84 21.79 -1.61
N ILE A 52 1.70 20.78 -1.74
CA ILE A 52 3.14 20.88 -1.48
C ILE A 52 3.96 20.82 -2.78
N SER A 53 3.45 20.11 -3.79
CA SER A 53 4.03 20.01 -5.14
C SER A 53 2.94 19.52 -6.10
N GLY A 54 1.92 20.37 -6.30
CA GLY A 54 0.64 19.98 -6.89
C GLY A 54 -0.37 19.47 -5.85
N ILE A 55 -1.59 19.19 -6.31
CA ILE A 55 -2.71 18.76 -5.46
C ILE A 55 -2.57 17.26 -5.19
N ARG A 56 -2.31 16.89 -3.93
CA ARG A 56 -2.23 15.50 -3.47
C ARG A 56 -3.44 15.15 -2.60
N PRO A 57 -4.26 14.14 -2.96
CA PRO A 57 -5.39 13.73 -2.13
C PRO A 57 -4.92 13.01 -0.85
N ILE A 58 -5.64 13.22 0.25
CA ILE A 58 -5.49 12.50 1.50
C ILE A 58 -6.63 11.48 1.59
N GLY A 59 -6.30 10.19 1.60
CA GLY A 59 -7.28 9.12 1.77
C GLY A 59 -7.73 8.96 3.23
N ILE A 60 -8.97 8.50 3.43
CA ILE A 60 -9.47 8.05 4.73
C ILE A 60 -8.93 6.64 5.02
N SER A 61 -8.56 6.37 6.28
CA SER A 61 -8.13 5.05 6.76
C SER A 61 -9.00 4.60 7.93
N THR A 62 -9.28 3.30 8.03
CA THR A 62 -10.03 2.67 9.13
C THR A 62 -9.10 2.14 10.24
N LEU A 63 -7.84 2.56 10.28
CA LEU A 63 -6.88 2.13 11.29
C LEU A 63 -7.30 2.58 12.69
N ALA A 64 -7.52 1.62 13.60
CA ALA A 64 -7.72 1.89 15.02
C ALA A 64 -6.36 1.92 15.74
N VAL A 65 -6.12 2.97 16.52
CA VAL A 65 -4.90 3.13 17.33
C VAL A 65 -5.24 2.77 18.78
N ALA A 66 -4.53 1.78 19.34
CA ALA A 66 -4.75 1.31 20.70
C ALA A 66 -4.00 2.15 21.73
N ASP A 67 -2.77 2.58 21.40
CA ASP A 67 -1.92 3.38 22.28
C ASP A 67 -0.90 4.17 21.44
N THR A 68 -0.17 5.10 22.03
CA THR A 68 0.91 5.86 21.37
C THR A 68 2.14 5.93 22.26
N VAL A 69 3.28 5.53 21.71
CA VAL A 69 4.57 5.59 22.41
C VAL A 69 5.32 6.85 22.00
N SER A 70 5.72 7.65 22.98
CA SER A 70 6.48 8.88 22.77
C SER A 70 8.00 8.65 22.90
N ILE A 71 8.55 7.78 22.05
CA ILE A 71 10.00 7.54 21.96
C ILE A 71 10.47 8.03 20.59
N MET A 72 11.28 9.09 20.58
CA MET A 72 11.75 9.75 19.36
C MET A 72 10.59 10.21 18.45
N GLY A 73 9.60 10.89 19.05
CA GLY A 73 8.35 11.31 18.42
C GLY A 73 7.15 10.44 18.81
N ASN A 74 5.97 10.78 18.28
CA ASN A 74 4.73 10.05 18.54
C ASN A 74 4.60 8.86 17.59
N ARG A 75 4.67 7.63 18.12
CA ARG A 75 4.56 6.38 17.35
C ARG A 75 3.27 5.64 17.72
N PRO A 76 2.26 5.61 16.85
CA PRO A 76 1.00 4.93 17.16
C PRO A 76 1.20 3.41 17.17
N ILE A 77 0.57 2.75 18.14
CA ILE A 77 0.42 1.30 18.23
C ILE A 77 -0.94 0.94 17.66
N GLY A 78 -0.95 0.21 16.54
CA GLY A 78 -2.18 -0.26 15.90
C GLY A 78 -2.92 -1.28 16.77
N ALA A 79 -4.24 -1.21 16.80
CA ALA A 79 -5.08 -2.22 17.41
C ALA A 79 -5.08 -3.51 16.58
N HIS A 80 -5.15 -4.65 17.26
CA HIS A 80 -5.26 -5.97 16.63
C HIS A 80 -6.75 -6.32 16.45
N THR A 81 -7.07 -7.11 15.42
CA THR A 81 -8.44 -7.49 15.05
C THR A 81 -8.79 -8.95 15.40
N PHE A 82 -7.87 -9.68 16.02
CA PHE A 82 -8.03 -11.09 16.40
C PHE A 82 -7.92 -11.24 17.93
N LYS A 83 -8.33 -12.37 18.51
CA LYS A 83 -8.22 -12.57 19.96
C LYS A 83 -6.91 -13.28 20.30
N ILE A 84 -6.13 -12.72 21.22
CA ILE A 84 -4.96 -13.38 21.81
C ILE A 84 -5.43 -14.24 22.98
N VAL A 85 -5.05 -15.52 23.00
CA VAL A 85 -5.48 -16.49 24.02
C VAL A 85 -4.35 -16.90 24.96
N ASP A 86 -3.11 -16.88 24.49
CA ASP A 86 -1.94 -17.24 25.29
C ASP A 86 -0.66 -16.63 24.67
N THR A 87 0.48 -16.79 25.34
CA THR A 87 1.80 -16.36 24.86
C THR A 87 2.85 -17.42 25.12
N ILE A 88 3.80 -17.57 24.18
CA ILE A 88 4.95 -18.47 24.34
C ILE A 88 6.25 -17.68 24.37
N ASN A 89 7.19 -18.10 25.22
CA ASN A 89 8.52 -17.50 25.30
C ASN A 89 9.54 -18.38 24.58
N LEU A 90 9.77 -18.09 23.31
CA LEU A 90 10.80 -18.74 22.49
C LEU A 90 11.52 -17.62 21.74
N SER A 91 12.67 -17.16 22.22
CA SER A 91 13.34 -15.97 21.67
C SER A 91 12.46 -14.70 21.75
N GLY A 92 11.81 -14.48 22.88
CA GLY A 92 10.87 -13.37 23.11
C GLY A 92 9.42 -13.84 23.24
N ILE A 93 8.53 -12.91 23.59
CA ILE A 93 7.11 -13.17 23.80
C ILE A 93 6.40 -13.19 22.44
N ARG A 94 5.92 -14.37 22.03
CA ARG A 94 5.10 -14.54 20.82
C ARG A 94 3.63 -14.81 21.19
N PRO A 95 2.67 -13.99 20.72
CA PRO A 95 1.26 -14.20 21.00
C PRO A 95 0.69 -15.39 20.22
N ILE A 96 -0.18 -16.16 20.86
CA ILE A 96 -1.00 -17.21 20.26
C ILE A 96 -2.41 -16.62 20.03
N GLY A 97 -2.80 -16.50 18.76
CA GLY A 97 -4.13 -16.04 18.37
C GLY A 97 -5.12 -17.20 18.27
N SER A 98 -6.39 -16.94 18.60
CA SER A 98 -7.48 -17.88 18.29
C SER A 98 -7.88 -17.77 16.83
N SER A 99 -8.14 -18.91 16.18
CA SER A 99 -8.79 -18.98 14.87
C SER A 99 -10.13 -19.70 14.97
N GLN A 100 -11.08 -19.34 14.11
CA GLN A 100 -12.34 -20.10 13.94
C GLN A 100 -12.15 -21.36 13.09
N LEU A 101 -10.97 -21.54 12.48
CA LEU A 101 -10.67 -22.72 11.67
C LEU A 101 -10.64 -23.97 12.54
N ALA A 102 -11.57 -24.89 12.30
CA ALA A 102 -11.55 -26.23 12.88
C ALA A 102 -10.80 -27.18 11.93
N ILE A 103 -9.71 -27.80 12.43
CA ILE A 103 -8.95 -28.81 11.70
C ILE A 103 -9.50 -30.17 12.12
N SER A 104 -10.10 -30.92 11.19
CA SER A 104 -10.65 -32.26 11.49
C SER A 104 -9.55 -33.32 11.59
N ASP A 105 -8.58 -33.29 10.68
CA ASP A 105 -7.52 -34.29 10.56
C ASP A 105 -6.19 -33.65 10.18
N ASN A 106 -5.10 -34.16 10.75
CA ASN A 106 -3.73 -33.82 10.36
C ASN A 106 -3.06 -35.08 9.82
N TYR A 107 -2.73 -35.10 8.52
CA TYR A 107 -2.02 -36.23 7.92
C TYR A 107 -0.54 -35.88 7.75
N THR A 108 0.35 -36.61 8.43
CA THR A 108 1.79 -36.54 8.21
C THR A 108 2.21 -37.64 7.24
N SER A 109 2.55 -37.26 6.01
CA SER A 109 2.93 -38.21 4.96
C SER A 109 4.33 -38.82 5.16
N PHE A 110 5.17 -38.20 6.00
CA PHE A 110 6.55 -38.63 6.21
C PHE A 110 6.82 -39.30 7.57
N GLY A 111 5.82 -39.35 8.48
CA GLY A 111 5.93 -40.02 9.79
C GLY A 111 7.10 -39.53 10.65
N ASN A 112 7.44 -40.28 11.70
CA ASN A 112 8.67 -40.08 12.48
C ASN A 112 9.86 -40.60 11.65
N ARG A 113 10.45 -39.74 10.80
CA ARG A 113 11.75 -40.05 10.20
C ARG A 113 12.75 -40.21 11.35
N PRO A 114 13.34 -41.39 11.58
CA PRO A 114 14.37 -41.54 12.59
C PRO A 114 15.55 -40.66 12.20
N THR A 115 15.80 -39.62 12.98
CA THR A 115 17.04 -38.86 12.92
C THR A 115 18.08 -39.68 13.66
N ALA A 116 19.11 -40.14 12.95
CA ALA A 116 20.26 -40.74 13.61
C ALA A 116 20.84 -39.74 14.63
N SER A 117 21.33 -40.26 15.76
CA SER A 117 22.03 -39.42 16.73
C SER A 117 23.24 -38.77 16.04
N ASN A 118 23.48 -37.49 16.31
CA ASN A 118 24.74 -36.84 15.94
C ASN A 118 25.93 -37.34 16.80
N ILE A 119 25.66 -38.19 17.79
CA ILE A 119 26.68 -38.82 18.61
C ILE A 119 27.18 -40.05 17.85
N ILE A 120 28.42 -39.97 17.37
CA ILE A 120 29.17 -41.08 16.78
C ILE A 120 29.99 -41.67 17.92
N ASP A 121 29.67 -42.90 18.34
CA ASP A 121 30.38 -43.57 19.44
C ASP A 121 31.81 -43.97 19.06
N ASP A 122 32.13 -44.13 17.78
CA ASP A 122 33.43 -44.64 17.33
C ASP A 122 33.87 -44.02 16.00
N SER A 123 34.10 -42.70 16.00
CA SER A 123 34.52 -41.97 14.79
C SER A 123 35.88 -42.45 14.27
N GLU A 124 36.75 -42.96 15.13
CA GLU A 124 38.11 -43.37 14.79
C GLU A 124 38.12 -44.64 13.92
N VAL A 125 37.24 -45.62 14.22
CA VAL A 125 37.06 -46.82 13.40
C VAL A 125 36.39 -46.49 12.05
N LEU A 126 35.49 -45.50 12.02
CA LEU A 126 34.71 -45.17 10.82
C LEU A 126 35.52 -44.39 9.77
N MET A 127 36.49 -43.57 10.20
CA MET A 127 37.37 -42.79 9.30
C MET A 127 38.42 -43.65 8.59
N GLY A 128 38.68 -44.88 9.05
CA GLY A 128 39.59 -45.83 8.40
C GLY A 128 39.03 -46.52 7.15
N PHE A 129 37.75 -46.31 6.83
CA PHE A 129 37.07 -46.86 5.64
C PHE A 129 36.73 -45.80 4.58
N LEU A 130 37.20 -44.56 4.76
CA LEU A 130 37.12 -43.51 3.76
C LEU A 130 38.44 -43.51 2.97
N ASP A 131 38.45 -44.22 1.83
CA ASP A 131 39.49 -44.14 0.79
C ASP A 131 39.29 -42.87 -0.07
#